data_AF-A0A960IY79-F1
#
_entry.id   AF-A0A960IY79-F1
#
_cell.length_a   1.000
_cell.length_b   1.000
_cell.length_c   1.000
_cell.angle_alpha   90.00
_cell.angle_beta   90.00
_cell.angle_gamma   90.00
#
_symmetry.space_group_name_H-M   'P 1'
#
loop_
_entity.id
_entity.type
_entity.pdbx_description
1 polymer ?
#
loop_
_entity_poly.entity_id
_entity_poly.type
_entity_poly.pdbx_seq_one_letter_code
_entity_poly.pdbx_strand_id
1 'polypeptide(L)'
;MPCDQRTLTAPDVHALAAACFRPIEGAPATERVGLELEWHTIAAGHPDERLDLAALRAAATGGGALPAGGRVSFEPGGQLELDTVPHPGLDAACTAAVADAAELSRRLADVGVGLVAVGLDAARPPRRVLHSDRYDAMEAAFDAKGPHGRRMMCNTAALQVNVDLGPGDPARRWRRVHALGPTLVACFANSPFGAGPGGGRPSGWVANRLATWWSIDPSRTTAPDAGGDPVDAWARYVLAANVLLIRGRTAGAPATAVRSPFPFARWLEQGHELGWPTADDLAYHLTTLFP
;
A
#
# COMPACT_ATOMS: atom_id res chain seq x y z
N MET A 1 -13.21 -12.51 -9.94
CA MET A 1 -14.55 -11.88 -9.83
C MET A 1 -15.45 -12.94 -9.26
N PRO A 2 -16.35 -12.60 -8.33
CA PRO A 2 -17.16 -13.60 -7.64
C PRO A 2 -18.01 -14.42 -8.60
N CYS A 3 -18.23 -15.69 -8.27
CA CYS A 3 -18.93 -16.66 -9.11
C CYS A 3 -20.10 -17.32 -8.38
N ASP A 4 -20.94 -18.06 -9.10
CA ASP A 4 -22.17 -18.64 -8.53
C ASP A 4 -21.93 -19.87 -7.65
N GLN A 5 -20.75 -20.49 -7.74
CA GLN A 5 -20.44 -21.74 -7.07
C GLN A 5 -19.12 -21.64 -6.32
N ARG A 6 -18.99 -22.41 -5.25
CA ARG A 6 -17.74 -22.49 -4.49
C ARG A 6 -16.63 -23.07 -5.36
N THR A 7 -15.56 -22.30 -5.57
CA THR A 7 -14.39 -22.71 -6.38
C THR A 7 -13.08 -22.72 -5.59
N LEU A 8 -13.08 -22.22 -4.36
CA LEU A 8 -11.92 -22.18 -3.48
C LEU A 8 -12.17 -22.92 -2.16
N THR A 9 -11.09 -23.46 -1.63
CA THR A 9 -11.00 -24.16 -0.34
C THR A 9 -9.86 -23.60 0.52
N ALA A 10 -9.83 -23.95 1.81
CA ALA A 10 -8.74 -23.52 2.69
C ALA A 10 -7.35 -24.06 2.25
N PRO A 11 -7.24 -25.31 1.75
CA PRO A 11 -6.02 -25.77 1.08
C PRO A 11 -5.54 -24.89 -0.08
N ASP A 12 -6.43 -24.30 -0.87
CA ASP A 12 -6.03 -23.40 -1.97
C ASP A 12 -5.38 -22.11 -1.44
N VAL A 13 -5.91 -21.58 -0.33
CA VAL A 13 -5.32 -20.41 0.34
C VAL A 13 -3.94 -20.75 0.92
N HIS A 14 -3.79 -21.94 1.51
CA HIS A 14 -2.50 -22.42 2.01
C HIS A 14 -1.49 -22.64 0.89
N ALA A 15 -1.91 -23.23 -0.23
CA ALA A 15 -1.06 -23.43 -1.41
C ALA A 15 -0.56 -22.10 -1.99
N LEU A 16 -1.43 -21.09 -2.05
CA LEU A 16 -1.03 -19.73 -2.44
C LEU A 16 -0.05 -19.13 -1.44
N ALA A 17 -0.31 -19.26 -0.12
CA ALA A 17 0.62 -18.78 0.89
C ALA A 17 1.98 -19.46 0.75
N ALA A 18 2.02 -20.77 0.51
CA ALA A 18 3.25 -21.52 0.31
C ALA A 18 4.03 -21.03 -0.93
N ALA A 19 3.33 -20.63 -1.99
CA ALA A 19 3.94 -20.06 -3.18
C ALA A 19 4.63 -18.71 -2.90
N CYS A 20 4.11 -17.89 -1.98
CA CYS A 20 4.75 -16.62 -1.57
C CYS A 20 6.13 -16.82 -0.90
N PHE A 21 6.42 -18.02 -0.39
CA PHE A 21 7.70 -18.37 0.25
C PHE A 21 8.59 -19.24 -0.64
N ARG A 22 8.31 -19.31 -1.95
CA ARG A 22 9.14 -19.98 -2.94
C ARG A 22 9.74 -18.96 -3.92
N PRO A 23 11.01 -19.10 -4.31
CA PRO A 23 11.58 -18.26 -5.37
C PRO A 23 10.77 -18.37 -6.65
N ILE A 24 10.61 -17.26 -7.36
CA ILE A 24 10.02 -17.26 -8.70
C ILE A 24 10.92 -18.10 -9.62
N GLU A 25 10.32 -18.94 -10.46
CA GLU A 25 11.06 -19.73 -11.43
C GLU A 25 11.86 -18.81 -12.36
N GLY A 26 13.16 -19.09 -12.53
CA GLY A 26 14.06 -18.23 -13.30
C GLY A 26 14.48 -16.94 -12.60
N ALA A 27 14.20 -16.78 -11.29
CA ALA A 27 14.71 -15.66 -10.52
C ALA A 27 16.25 -15.61 -10.58
N PRO A 28 16.84 -14.41 -10.72
CA PRO A 28 18.29 -14.26 -10.76
C PRO A 28 18.91 -14.71 -9.44
N ALA A 29 20.13 -15.26 -9.51
CA ALA A 29 20.87 -15.70 -8.33
C ALA A 29 21.30 -14.54 -7.40
N THR A 30 21.28 -13.31 -7.93
CA THR A 30 21.60 -12.10 -7.17
C THR A 30 20.33 -11.48 -6.61
N GLU A 31 20.39 -11.15 -5.32
CA GLU A 31 19.33 -10.45 -4.60
C GLU A 31 18.88 -9.18 -5.34
N ARG A 32 17.57 -9.06 -5.50
CA ARG A 32 16.91 -7.92 -6.08
C ARG A 32 16.26 -7.06 -5.01
N VAL A 33 16.48 -5.74 -5.15
CA VAL A 33 15.88 -4.72 -4.31
C VAL A 33 15.12 -3.74 -5.19
N GLY A 34 13.86 -3.50 -4.87
CA GLY A 34 13.04 -2.41 -5.40
C GLY A 34 12.75 -1.40 -4.30
N LEU A 35 12.59 -0.14 -4.67
CA LEU A 35 12.19 0.93 -3.75
C LEU A 35 10.90 1.57 -4.25
N GLU A 36 10.00 1.85 -3.32
CA GLU A 36 8.80 2.65 -3.57
C GLU A 36 8.89 3.88 -2.68
N LEU A 37 8.74 5.05 -3.29
CA LEU A 37 8.85 6.34 -2.61
C LEU A 37 7.61 7.17 -2.87
N GLU A 38 6.95 7.60 -1.82
CA GLU A 38 5.78 8.46 -1.90
C GLU A 38 6.09 9.87 -1.37
N TRP A 39 5.55 10.88 -2.03
CA TRP A 39 5.66 12.27 -1.59
C TRP A 39 4.32 12.98 -1.63
N HIS A 40 4.13 13.89 -0.67
CA HIS A 40 3.09 14.89 -0.80
C HIS A 40 3.50 15.96 -1.81
N THR A 41 2.61 16.28 -2.74
CA THR A 41 2.82 17.34 -3.72
C THR A 41 2.23 18.65 -3.22
N ILE A 42 2.95 19.76 -3.40
CA ILE A 42 2.53 21.10 -2.97
C ILE A 42 2.75 22.12 -4.10
N ALA A 43 1.81 23.03 -4.32
CA ALA A 43 2.04 24.20 -5.17
C ALA A 43 2.63 25.34 -4.34
N ALA A 44 3.67 26.02 -4.85
CA ALA A 44 4.37 27.09 -4.14
C ALA A 44 3.46 28.25 -3.68
N GLY A 45 2.34 28.51 -4.38
CA GLY A 45 1.37 29.55 -4.02
C GLY A 45 0.14 29.06 -3.24
N HIS A 46 -0.10 27.75 -3.20
CA HIS A 46 -1.33 27.14 -2.67
C HIS A 46 -1.02 25.85 -1.90
N PRO A 47 -0.22 25.92 -0.81
CA PRO A 47 0.28 24.73 -0.11
C PRO A 47 -0.83 23.91 0.55
N ASP A 48 -2.00 24.52 0.80
CA ASP A 48 -3.15 23.89 1.45
C ASP A 48 -4.12 23.22 0.45
N GLU A 49 -3.89 23.37 -0.85
CA GLU A 49 -4.75 22.79 -1.88
C GLU A 49 -4.24 21.43 -2.37
N ARG A 50 -5.16 20.60 -2.87
CA ARG A 50 -4.81 19.42 -3.65
C ARG A 50 -4.69 19.85 -5.10
N LEU A 51 -3.60 19.46 -5.74
CA LEU A 51 -3.34 19.74 -7.14
C LEU A 51 -4.32 18.97 -8.03
N ASP A 52 -4.58 19.52 -9.21
CA ASP A 52 -5.26 18.77 -10.27
C ASP A 52 -4.40 17.56 -10.68
N LEU A 53 -4.97 16.37 -10.55
CA LEU A 53 -4.24 15.12 -10.74
C LEU A 53 -3.83 14.91 -12.21
N ALA A 54 -4.64 15.39 -13.16
CA ALA A 54 -4.34 15.25 -14.58
C ALA A 54 -3.14 16.12 -14.97
N ALA A 55 -3.11 17.38 -14.52
CA ALA A 55 -1.99 18.28 -14.70
C ALA A 55 -0.72 17.76 -14.03
N LEU A 56 -0.82 17.26 -12.79
CA LEU A 56 0.31 16.69 -12.06
C LEU A 56 0.88 15.46 -12.77
N ARG A 57 0.01 14.56 -13.24
CA ARG A 57 0.41 13.40 -14.05
C ARG A 57 1.10 13.83 -15.34
N ALA A 58 0.52 14.77 -16.07
CA ALA A 58 1.11 15.29 -17.31
C ALA A 58 2.50 15.89 -17.07
N ALA A 59 2.70 16.63 -15.99
CA ALA A 59 4.00 17.20 -15.63
C ALA A 59 5.03 16.10 -15.28
N ALA A 60 4.63 15.12 -14.47
CA ALA A 60 5.54 14.04 -14.04
C ALA A 60 5.97 13.12 -15.22
N THR A 61 5.04 12.78 -16.11
CA THR A 61 5.28 11.78 -17.18
C THR A 61 5.55 12.40 -18.55
N GLY A 62 5.29 13.70 -18.74
CA GLY A 62 5.38 14.37 -20.04
C GLY A 62 6.78 14.41 -20.66
N GLY A 63 7.83 14.33 -19.83
CA GLY A 63 9.23 14.27 -20.27
C GLY A 63 9.69 12.89 -20.77
N GLY A 64 8.79 11.91 -20.88
CA GLY A 64 9.12 10.53 -21.25
C GLY A 64 9.62 9.70 -20.06
N ALA A 65 10.27 8.57 -20.34
CA ALA A 65 10.78 7.66 -19.33
C ALA A 65 11.76 8.36 -18.37
N LEU A 66 11.81 7.87 -17.13
CA LEU A 66 12.80 8.30 -16.13
C LEU A 66 14.17 7.67 -16.43
N PRO A 67 15.28 8.32 -16.05
CA PRO A 67 16.63 7.91 -16.45
C PRO A 67 17.02 6.49 -16.02
N ALA A 68 16.50 5.99 -14.90
CA ALA A 68 16.72 4.63 -14.41
C ALA A 68 15.50 3.70 -14.62
N GLY A 69 14.48 4.16 -15.33
CA GLY A 69 13.34 3.34 -15.76
C GLY A 69 12.24 3.17 -14.70
N GLY A 70 12.27 3.93 -13.61
CA GLY A 70 11.20 3.94 -12.61
C GLY A 70 9.85 4.37 -13.18
N ARG A 71 8.78 3.93 -12.52
CA ARG A 71 7.39 4.24 -12.90
C ARG A 71 6.80 5.24 -11.93
N VAL A 72 5.99 6.15 -12.47
CA VAL A 72 5.24 7.12 -11.68
C VAL A 72 3.81 6.66 -11.52
N SER A 73 3.35 6.74 -10.28
CA SER A 73 2.03 6.33 -9.81
C SER A 73 1.46 7.44 -8.91
N PHE A 74 0.18 7.33 -8.54
CA PHE A 74 -0.47 8.30 -7.66
C PHE A 74 -1.39 7.59 -6.67
N GLU A 75 -1.25 7.96 -5.40
CA GLU A 75 -2.10 7.50 -4.32
C GLU A 75 -3.42 8.28 -4.25
N PRO A 76 -4.44 7.81 -3.49
CA PRO A 76 -5.78 8.40 -3.46
C PRO A 76 -5.81 9.92 -3.24
N GLY A 77 -4.96 10.44 -2.36
CA GLY A 77 -4.86 11.87 -2.05
C GLY A 77 -4.04 12.69 -3.05
N GLY A 78 -3.53 12.08 -4.12
CA GLY A 78 -2.64 12.74 -5.08
C GLY A 78 -1.19 12.79 -4.62
N GLN A 79 -0.82 11.98 -3.63
CA GLN A 79 0.60 11.72 -3.34
C GLN A 79 1.22 11.09 -4.57
N LEU A 80 2.41 11.56 -4.94
CA LEU A 80 3.15 11.02 -6.07
C LEU A 80 3.97 9.83 -5.58
N GLU A 81 3.91 8.73 -6.31
CA GLU A 81 4.67 7.51 -6.04
C GLU A 81 5.69 7.28 -7.16
N LEU A 82 6.91 6.90 -6.77
CA LEU A 82 7.97 6.41 -7.65
C LEU A 82 8.29 4.95 -7.28
N ASP A 83 8.02 4.05 -8.21
CA ASP A 83 8.48 2.65 -8.13
C ASP A 83 9.76 2.49 -8.94
N THR A 84 10.86 2.05 -8.32
CA THR A 84 12.02 1.63 -9.10
C THR A 84 11.75 0.30 -9.80
N VAL A 85 12.48 0.02 -10.88
CA VAL A 85 12.64 -1.37 -11.30
C VAL A 85 13.44 -2.14 -10.24
N PRO A 86 13.35 -3.49 -10.18
CA PRO A 86 14.21 -4.27 -9.28
C PRO A 86 15.68 -4.21 -9.71
N HIS A 87 16.58 -3.81 -8.81
CA HIS A 87 18.02 -3.68 -9.05
C HIS A 87 18.84 -4.71 -8.28
N PRO A 88 20.06 -5.07 -8.74
CA PRO A 88 20.98 -5.93 -7.99
C PRO A 88 21.50 -5.24 -6.72
N GLY A 89 20.92 -5.56 -5.57
CA GLY A 89 21.34 -5.01 -4.27
C GLY A 89 20.92 -3.56 -4.00
N LEU A 90 21.13 -3.14 -2.75
CA LEU A 90 20.65 -1.86 -2.22
C LEU A 90 21.30 -0.65 -2.88
N ASP A 91 22.63 -0.66 -3.08
CA ASP A 91 23.36 0.50 -3.60
C ASP A 91 22.89 0.87 -5.02
N ALA A 92 22.64 -0.13 -5.86
CA ALA A 92 22.11 0.07 -7.20
C ALA A 92 20.68 0.61 -7.17
N ALA A 93 19.83 0.07 -6.29
CA ALA A 93 18.45 0.54 -6.11
C ALA A 93 18.42 2.00 -5.62
N CYS A 94 19.24 2.36 -4.64
CA CYS A 94 19.37 3.72 -4.13
C CYS A 94 19.88 4.69 -5.21
N THR A 95 20.89 4.29 -5.98
CA THR A 95 21.42 5.12 -7.08
C THR A 95 20.35 5.41 -8.12
N ALA A 96 19.59 4.38 -8.52
CA ALA A 96 18.49 4.51 -9.48
C ALA A 96 17.37 5.41 -8.92
N ALA A 97 16.93 5.18 -7.69
CA ALA A 97 15.89 5.99 -7.04
C ALA A 97 16.30 7.46 -6.94
N VAL A 98 17.55 7.76 -6.59
CA VAL A 98 18.05 9.15 -6.53
C VAL A 98 18.03 9.81 -7.91
N ALA A 99 18.46 9.10 -8.96
CA ALA A 99 18.44 9.62 -10.33
C ALA A 99 17.00 9.94 -10.80
N ASP A 100 16.07 9.01 -10.60
CA ASP A 100 14.68 9.16 -11.01
C ASP A 100 13.95 10.24 -10.20
N ALA A 101 14.16 10.27 -8.87
CA ALA A 101 13.59 11.29 -8.00
C ALA A 101 14.12 12.70 -8.33
N ALA A 102 15.41 12.83 -8.69
CA ALA A 102 15.98 14.10 -9.10
C ALA A 102 15.35 14.63 -10.39
N GLU A 103 15.16 13.77 -11.40
CA GLU A 103 14.49 14.15 -12.64
C GLU A 103 13.01 14.49 -12.42
N LEU A 104 12.30 13.72 -11.58
CA LEU A 104 10.91 14.04 -11.22
C LEU A 104 10.80 15.39 -10.50
N SER A 105 11.68 15.63 -9.52
CA SER A 105 11.71 16.89 -8.80
C SER A 105 11.96 18.07 -9.76
N ARG A 106 12.83 17.89 -10.76
CA ARG A 106 13.11 18.92 -11.78
C ARG A 106 11.87 19.20 -12.64
N ARG A 107 11.22 18.16 -13.19
CA ARG A 107 10.00 18.29 -14.01
C ARG A 107 8.87 19.00 -13.27
N LEU A 108 8.69 18.68 -11.99
CA LEU A 108 7.64 19.27 -11.16
C LEU A 108 7.98 20.71 -10.75
N ALA A 109 9.25 21.00 -10.48
CA ALA A 109 9.70 22.37 -10.20
C ALA A 109 9.45 23.32 -11.39
N ASP A 110 9.60 22.83 -12.63
CA ASP A 110 9.32 23.61 -13.86
C ASP A 110 7.85 24.11 -13.93
N VAL A 111 6.93 23.45 -13.22
CA VAL A 111 5.50 23.84 -13.11
C VAL A 111 5.13 24.34 -11.71
N GLY A 112 6.11 24.68 -10.88
CA GLY A 112 5.90 25.25 -9.54
C GLY A 112 5.39 24.26 -8.49
N VAL A 113 5.60 22.96 -8.70
CA VAL A 113 5.21 21.88 -7.78
C VAL A 113 6.44 21.35 -7.03
N GLY A 114 6.35 21.33 -5.70
CA GLY A 114 7.36 20.74 -4.81
C GLY A 114 6.94 19.36 -4.30
N LEU A 115 7.94 18.55 -3.95
CA LEU A 115 7.78 17.24 -3.31
C LEU A 115 8.16 17.34 -1.83
N VAL A 116 7.29 16.84 -0.94
CA VAL A 116 7.51 16.86 0.52
C VAL A 116 7.53 15.43 1.06
N ALA A 117 8.67 15.04 1.61
CA ALA A 117 8.89 13.74 2.24
C ALA A 117 8.56 13.79 3.74
N VAL A 118 7.27 13.71 4.07
CA VAL A 118 6.76 13.60 5.45
C VAL A 118 5.76 12.47 5.51
N GLY A 119 5.76 11.69 6.59
CA GLY A 119 4.90 10.50 6.67
C GLY A 119 3.40 10.80 6.79
N LEU A 120 3.05 12.02 7.18
CA LEU A 120 1.66 12.46 7.31
C LEU A 120 1.53 13.96 6.96
N ASP A 121 0.70 14.26 5.97
CA ASP A 121 0.19 15.60 5.70
C ASP A 121 -0.82 16.00 6.78
N ALA A 122 -0.34 16.77 7.75
CA ALA A 122 -1.14 17.29 8.85
C ALA A 122 -1.81 18.64 8.53
N ALA A 123 -1.44 19.28 7.42
CA ALA A 123 -1.91 20.61 7.05
C ALA A 123 -3.27 20.54 6.34
N ARG A 124 -3.41 19.59 5.42
CA ARG A 124 -4.59 19.52 4.55
C ARG A 124 -5.62 18.50 5.06
N PRO A 125 -6.92 18.77 4.93
CA PRO A 125 -7.95 17.79 5.27
C PRO A 125 -7.88 16.56 4.34
N PRO A 126 -8.20 15.36 4.83
CA PRO A 126 -8.30 14.17 3.98
C PRO A 126 -9.33 14.33 2.87
N ARG A 127 -8.81 14.44 1.64
CA ARG A 127 -9.60 14.54 0.41
C ARG A 127 -8.93 13.74 -0.68
N ARG A 128 -9.71 12.83 -1.25
CA ARG A 128 -9.33 12.04 -2.41
C ARG A 128 -9.46 12.85 -3.68
N VAL A 129 -8.52 12.63 -4.61
CA VAL A 129 -8.53 13.21 -5.96
C VAL A 129 -8.43 12.14 -7.04
N LEU A 130 -7.94 10.95 -6.70
CA LEU A 130 -7.96 9.78 -7.58
C LEU A 130 -9.21 8.94 -7.34
N HIS A 131 -10.01 8.79 -8.39
CA HIS A 131 -11.23 7.99 -8.37
C HIS A 131 -11.05 6.71 -9.19
N SER A 132 -11.43 5.58 -8.58
CA SER A 132 -11.49 4.26 -9.19
C SER A 132 -12.46 3.41 -8.38
N ASP A 133 -13.06 2.38 -8.99
CA ASP A 133 -13.96 1.45 -8.30
C ASP A 133 -13.34 0.88 -7.01
N ARG A 134 -12.02 0.61 -7.06
CA ARG A 134 -11.24 0.18 -5.90
C ARG A 134 -11.27 1.24 -4.80
N TYR A 135 -10.83 2.46 -5.09
CA TYR A 135 -10.69 3.48 -4.06
C TYR A 135 -12.04 4.00 -3.54
N ASP A 136 -13.07 4.05 -4.40
CA ASP A 136 -14.43 4.38 -3.98
C ASP A 136 -14.98 3.35 -2.98
N ALA A 137 -14.80 2.05 -3.25
CA ALA A 137 -15.22 0.99 -2.34
C ALA A 137 -14.36 0.92 -1.07
N MET A 138 -13.04 1.12 -1.17
CA MET A 138 -12.14 1.17 -0.02
C MET A 138 -12.50 2.31 0.94
N GLU A 139 -12.70 3.52 0.42
CA GLU A 139 -13.11 4.68 1.20
C GLU A 139 -14.44 4.42 1.91
N ALA A 140 -15.43 3.90 1.19
CA ALA A 140 -16.73 3.55 1.75
C ALA A 140 -16.65 2.47 2.86
N ALA A 141 -15.75 1.49 2.72
CA ALA A 141 -15.54 0.45 3.73
C ALA A 141 -14.84 1.02 4.98
N PHE A 142 -13.85 1.90 4.81
CA PHE A 142 -13.18 2.53 5.95
C PHE A 142 -14.04 3.56 6.67
N ASP A 143 -14.86 4.33 5.95
CA ASP A 143 -15.78 5.30 6.54
C ASP A 143 -16.79 4.66 7.48
N ALA A 144 -17.13 3.39 7.25
CA ALA A 144 -17.99 2.62 8.14
C ALA A 144 -17.32 2.31 9.50
N LYS A 145 -15.98 2.40 9.60
CA LYS A 145 -15.20 2.14 10.81
C LYS A 145 -14.78 3.42 11.53
N GLY A 146 -14.52 4.50 10.78
CA GLY A 146 -14.16 5.79 11.36
C GLY A 146 -13.34 6.67 10.43
N PRO A 147 -12.81 7.80 10.95
CA PRO A 147 -12.20 8.85 10.12
C PRO A 147 -10.78 8.52 9.64
N HIS A 148 -10.14 7.47 10.19
CA HIS A 148 -8.71 7.22 9.98
C HIS A 148 -8.38 6.64 8.59
N GLY A 149 -9.31 5.92 7.96
CA GLY A 149 -9.02 5.32 6.64
C GLY A 149 -8.89 6.36 5.53
N ARG A 150 -9.75 7.39 5.48
CA ARG A 150 -9.56 8.52 4.56
C ARG A 150 -8.22 9.20 4.77
N ARG A 151 -7.82 9.38 6.03
CA ARG A 151 -6.51 9.98 6.37
C ARG A 151 -5.35 9.11 5.90
N MET A 152 -5.41 7.80 6.12
CA MET A 152 -4.41 6.86 5.59
C MET A 152 -4.33 7.01 4.06
N MET A 153 -5.46 6.89 3.37
CA MET A 153 -5.50 6.93 1.90
C MET A 153 -5.00 8.27 1.33
N CYS A 154 -5.36 9.40 1.96
CA CYS A 154 -5.21 10.71 1.33
C CYS A 154 -4.07 11.57 1.91
N ASN A 155 -3.52 11.19 3.05
CA ASN A 155 -2.60 12.05 3.81
C ASN A 155 -1.36 11.32 4.32
N THR A 156 -1.19 10.02 4.09
CA THR A 156 0.10 9.36 4.40
C THR A 156 0.97 9.25 3.17
N ALA A 157 2.28 9.22 3.41
CA ALA A 157 3.30 8.85 2.43
C ALA A 157 4.30 7.89 3.10
N ALA A 158 4.93 7.01 2.33
CA ALA A 158 5.91 6.04 2.81
C ALA A 158 7.17 5.94 1.94
N LEU A 159 8.21 5.35 2.52
CA LEU A 159 9.26 4.67 1.77
C LEU A 159 9.13 3.19 2.05
N GLN A 160 9.08 2.38 1.00
CA GLN A 160 8.99 0.94 1.09
C GLN A 160 10.20 0.29 0.41
N VAL A 161 10.72 -0.77 1.03
CA VAL A 161 11.85 -1.53 0.50
C VAL A 161 11.37 -2.93 0.16
N ASN A 162 11.31 -3.21 -1.12
CA ASN A 162 10.93 -4.51 -1.66
C ASN A 162 12.17 -5.36 -1.84
N VAL A 163 12.20 -6.50 -1.16
CA VAL A 163 13.31 -7.45 -1.27
C VAL A 163 12.78 -8.81 -1.68
N ASP A 164 13.50 -9.50 -2.54
CA ASP A 164 13.20 -10.90 -2.82
C ASP A 164 13.47 -11.80 -1.61
N LEU A 165 13.13 -13.08 -1.72
CA LEU A 165 13.37 -14.05 -0.64
C LEU A 165 14.87 -14.24 -0.33
N GLY A 166 15.74 -13.78 -1.22
CA GLY A 166 17.19 -13.91 -1.13
C GLY A 166 17.69 -15.36 -1.18
N PRO A 167 19.00 -15.55 -1.13
CA PRO A 167 19.58 -16.87 -0.93
C PRO A 167 19.32 -17.35 0.51
N GLY A 168 19.02 -18.64 0.67
CA GLY A 168 18.88 -19.28 1.98
C GLY A 168 17.44 -19.54 2.39
N ASP A 169 17.17 -19.51 3.70
CA ASP A 169 15.88 -19.84 4.30
C ASP A 169 14.93 -18.63 4.32
N PRO A 170 13.84 -18.62 3.50
CA PRO A 170 12.86 -17.55 3.47
C PRO A 170 12.19 -17.32 4.83
N ALA A 171 12.00 -18.39 5.62
CA ALA A 171 11.36 -18.29 6.92
C ALA A 171 12.21 -17.49 7.92
N ARG A 172 13.52 -17.71 7.90
CA ARG A 172 14.47 -16.91 8.69
C ARG A 172 14.49 -15.45 8.27
N ARG A 173 14.44 -15.16 6.96
CA ARG A 173 14.38 -13.78 6.45
C ARG A 173 13.11 -13.08 6.90
N TRP A 174 11.97 -13.74 6.75
CA TRP A 174 10.66 -13.23 7.17
C TRP A 174 10.63 -12.90 8.68
N ARG A 175 11.02 -13.84 9.55
CA ARG A 175 11.08 -13.59 11.01
C ARG A 175 11.96 -12.40 11.38
N ARG A 176 13.09 -12.22 10.68
CA ARG A 176 14.01 -11.09 10.93
C ARG A 176 13.39 -9.75 10.54
N VAL A 177 12.74 -9.67 9.39
CA VAL A 177 12.07 -8.43 8.95
C VAL A 177 10.94 -8.07 9.92
N HIS A 178 10.14 -9.06 10.36
CA HIS A 178 9.12 -8.85 11.39
C HIS A 178 9.71 -8.33 12.72
N ALA A 179 10.84 -8.89 13.16
CA ALA A 179 11.51 -8.42 14.38
C ALA A 179 12.11 -7.01 14.24
N LEU A 180 12.54 -6.62 13.03
CA LEU A 180 13.12 -5.30 12.76
C LEU A 180 12.07 -4.19 12.58
N GLY A 181 10.83 -4.54 12.24
CA GLY A 181 9.76 -3.58 11.96
C GLY A 181 9.65 -2.43 12.98
N PRO A 182 9.51 -2.70 14.29
CA PRO A 182 9.43 -1.64 15.31
C PRO A 182 10.66 -0.73 15.36
N THR A 183 11.86 -1.29 15.17
CA THR A 183 13.11 -0.52 15.13
C THR A 183 13.15 0.39 13.91
N LEU A 184 12.76 -0.12 12.73
CA LEU A 184 12.69 0.67 11.50
C LEU A 184 11.70 1.84 11.65
N VAL A 185 10.51 1.57 12.20
CA VAL A 185 9.53 2.63 12.50
C VAL A 185 10.14 3.71 13.39
N ALA A 186 10.86 3.33 14.45
CA ALA A 186 11.46 4.29 15.37
C ALA A 186 12.57 5.13 14.70
N CYS A 187 13.43 4.50 13.90
CA CYS A 187 14.52 5.20 13.19
C CYS A 187 14.01 6.19 12.13
N PHE A 188 12.89 5.89 11.47
CA PHE A 188 12.36 6.67 10.36
C PHE A 188 11.07 7.44 10.70
N ALA A 189 10.76 7.59 12.00
CA ALA A 189 9.60 8.34 12.46
C ALA A 189 9.68 9.82 12.05
N ASN A 190 8.82 10.23 11.11
CA ASN A 190 8.78 11.58 10.53
C ASN A 190 7.34 12.06 10.33
N SER A 191 6.52 12.02 11.39
CA SER A 191 5.15 12.57 11.32
C SER A 191 4.66 12.99 12.71
N PRO A 192 5.24 14.04 13.33
CA PRO A 192 4.91 14.36 14.72
C PRO A 192 3.61 15.17 14.89
N PHE A 193 3.06 15.74 13.83
CA PHE A 193 1.93 16.68 13.90
C PHE A 193 0.57 16.02 13.68
N GLY A 194 -0.47 16.57 14.31
CA GLY A 194 -1.85 16.12 14.19
C GLY A 194 -2.60 16.76 13.02
N ALA A 195 -3.49 15.99 12.36
CA ALA A 195 -4.38 16.50 11.31
C ALA A 195 -5.74 16.91 11.89
N GLY A 196 -6.21 18.14 11.59
CA GLY A 196 -7.52 18.67 12.01
C GLY A 196 -7.51 20.19 12.30
N PRO A 197 -8.59 20.74 12.90
CA PRO A 197 -8.60 22.13 13.39
C PRO A 197 -7.50 22.32 14.43
N GLY A 198 -6.52 23.20 14.15
CA GLY A 198 -5.26 23.28 14.89
C GLY A 198 -4.11 22.44 14.30
N GLY A 199 -4.22 22.04 13.02
CA GLY A 199 -3.19 21.36 12.25
C GLY A 199 -1.82 22.01 12.42
N GLY A 200 -0.78 21.17 12.51
CA GLY A 200 0.58 21.62 12.85
C GLY A 200 0.89 21.62 14.35
N ARG A 201 -0.06 21.31 15.23
CA ARG A 201 0.24 21.03 16.66
C ARG A 201 0.81 19.61 16.84
N PRO A 202 1.71 19.39 17.82
CA PRO A 202 2.19 18.05 18.16
C PRO A 202 1.03 17.10 18.47
N SER A 203 1.07 15.91 17.88
CA SER A 203 0.05 14.87 18.04
C SER A 203 0.21 14.02 19.29
N GLY A 204 1.36 14.12 19.98
CA GLY A 204 1.79 13.16 21.00
C GLY A 204 2.49 11.92 20.41
N TRP A 205 2.49 11.76 19.09
CA TRP A 205 3.23 10.72 18.37
C TRP A 205 4.44 11.31 17.68
N VAL A 206 5.50 10.52 17.51
CA VAL A 206 6.61 10.81 16.57
C VAL A 206 6.34 10.23 15.17
N ALA A 207 5.55 9.15 15.12
CA ALA A 207 5.12 8.47 13.91
C ALA A 207 3.58 8.43 13.83
N ASN A 208 2.92 9.60 13.74
CA ASN A 208 1.46 9.69 13.65
C ASN A 208 0.90 9.00 12.38
N ARG A 209 1.72 8.84 11.34
CA ARG A 209 1.43 7.94 10.21
C ARG A 209 1.05 6.55 10.71
N LEU A 210 1.88 5.94 11.56
CA LEU A 210 1.65 4.57 12.05
C LEU A 210 0.44 4.51 12.99
N ALA A 211 0.25 5.52 13.84
CA ALA A 211 -0.96 5.62 14.66
C ALA A 211 -2.24 5.67 13.80
N THR A 212 -2.18 6.35 12.65
CA THR A 212 -3.27 6.35 11.67
C THR A 212 -3.52 4.94 11.11
N TRP A 213 -2.46 4.23 10.70
CA TRP A 213 -2.55 2.84 10.21
C TRP A 213 -3.16 1.89 11.23
N TRP A 214 -2.73 1.93 12.50
CA TRP A 214 -3.32 1.09 13.56
C TRP A 214 -4.81 1.36 13.82
N SER A 215 -5.31 2.53 13.39
CA SER A 215 -6.68 2.96 13.64
C SER A 215 -7.65 2.66 12.49
N ILE A 216 -7.21 2.04 11.38
CA ILE A 216 -8.11 1.77 10.23
C ILE A 216 -8.85 0.42 10.36
N ASP A 217 -8.12 -0.68 10.55
CA ASP A 217 -8.66 -2.04 10.55
C ASP A 217 -7.58 -3.04 11.03
N PRO A 218 -7.61 -3.46 12.30
CA PRO A 218 -6.57 -4.33 12.85
C PRO A 218 -6.49 -5.70 12.16
N SER A 219 -7.55 -6.15 11.49
CA SER A 219 -7.54 -7.43 10.74
C SER A 219 -6.63 -7.42 9.52
N ARG A 220 -6.21 -6.22 9.05
CA ARG A 220 -5.33 -6.05 7.88
C ARG A 220 -4.06 -5.24 8.18
N THR A 221 -3.90 -4.71 9.39
CA THR A 221 -2.74 -3.86 9.76
C THR A 221 -1.91 -4.43 10.91
N THR A 222 -2.30 -5.59 11.44
CA THR A 222 -1.54 -6.25 12.48
C THR A 222 -0.57 -7.21 11.83
N ALA A 223 0.70 -7.17 12.23
CA ALA A 223 1.68 -8.13 11.75
C ALA A 223 1.24 -9.57 12.04
N PRO A 224 1.34 -10.51 11.06
CA PRO A 224 1.13 -11.92 11.30
C PRO A 224 2.05 -12.45 12.42
N ASP A 225 1.59 -13.51 13.09
CA ASP A 225 2.31 -14.18 14.17
C ASP A 225 3.61 -14.82 13.65
N ALA A 226 4.75 -14.27 14.07
CA ALA A 226 6.07 -14.70 13.63
C ALA A 226 6.68 -15.88 14.41
N GLY A 227 5.96 -16.45 15.38
CA GLY A 227 6.46 -17.54 16.22
C GLY A 227 6.45 -18.92 15.55
N GLY A 228 5.57 -19.13 14.57
CA GLY A 228 5.35 -20.42 13.91
C GLY A 228 6.01 -20.56 12.54
N ASP A 229 5.45 -21.49 11.75
CA ASP A 229 5.75 -21.58 10.32
C ASP A 229 5.16 -20.35 9.58
N PRO A 230 5.96 -19.64 8.76
CA PRO A 230 5.50 -18.43 8.06
C PRO A 230 4.37 -18.67 7.06
N VAL A 231 4.33 -19.85 6.42
CA VAL A 231 3.26 -20.19 5.47
C VAL A 231 1.95 -20.30 6.22
N ASP A 232 1.95 -21.04 7.34
CA ASP A 232 0.77 -21.18 8.20
C ASP A 232 0.35 -19.85 8.81
N ALA A 233 1.30 -19.03 9.27
CA ALA A 233 1.03 -17.70 9.80
C ALA A 233 0.39 -16.79 8.75
N TRP A 234 0.93 -16.78 7.53
CA TRP A 234 0.40 -15.99 6.42
C TRP A 234 -0.99 -16.49 6.00
N ALA A 235 -1.19 -17.79 5.82
CA ALA A 235 -2.49 -18.35 5.46
C ALA A 235 -3.57 -18.01 6.51
N ARG A 236 -3.26 -18.15 7.81
CA ARG A 236 -4.16 -17.75 8.90
C ARG A 236 -4.51 -16.27 8.84
N TYR A 237 -3.51 -15.41 8.60
CA TYR A 237 -3.70 -13.98 8.50
C TYR A 237 -4.61 -13.60 7.33
N VAL A 238 -4.37 -14.16 6.14
CA VAL A 238 -5.18 -13.95 4.93
C VAL A 238 -6.64 -14.35 5.16
N LEU A 239 -6.87 -15.51 5.79
CA LEU A 239 -8.20 -16.02 6.12
C LEU A 239 -8.93 -15.18 7.18
N ALA A 240 -8.21 -14.68 8.18
CA ALA A 240 -8.76 -13.89 9.28
C ALA A 240 -9.05 -12.43 8.90
N ALA A 241 -8.32 -11.88 7.93
CA ALA A 241 -8.51 -10.53 7.45
C ALA A 241 -9.92 -10.32 6.88
N ASN A 242 -10.57 -9.21 7.27
CA ASN A 242 -11.87 -8.85 6.72
C ASN A 242 -11.72 -8.50 5.23
N VAL A 243 -12.63 -9.02 4.40
CA VAL A 243 -12.78 -8.60 3.01
C VAL A 243 -13.07 -7.09 3.01
N LEU A 244 -12.28 -6.31 2.27
CA LEU A 244 -12.48 -4.85 2.20
C LEU A 244 -13.59 -4.49 1.22
N LEU A 245 -13.60 -5.18 0.09
CA LEU A 245 -14.52 -4.98 -1.01
C LEU A 245 -14.67 -6.26 -1.82
N ILE A 246 -15.80 -6.38 -2.51
CA ILE A 246 -16.10 -7.46 -3.45
C ILE A 246 -16.18 -6.84 -4.85
N ARG A 247 -15.38 -7.34 -5.79
CA ARG A 247 -15.36 -6.82 -7.17
C ARG A 247 -16.66 -7.15 -7.91
N GLY A 248 -17.07 -6.28 -8.82
CA GLY A 248 -18.21 -6.52 -9.70
C GLY A 248 -18.02 -7.78 -10.55
N ARG A 249 -19.13 -8.44 -10.92
CA ARG A 249 -19.14 -9.72 -11.64
C ARG A 249 -18.88 -9.61 -13.14
N THR A 250 -18.99 -8.41 -13.70
CA THR A 250 -18.75 -8.12 -15.11
C THR A 250 -17.71 -7.03 -15.23
N ALA A 251 -17.02 -6.97 -16.37
CA ALA A 251 -16.11 -5.87 -16.68
C ALA A 251 -16.88 -4.53 -16.59
N GLY A 252 -16.33 -3.58 -15.82
CA GLY A 252 -16.94 -2.27 -15.59
C GLY A 252 -18.06 -2.22 -14.53
N ALA A 253 -18.40 -3.35 -13.89
CA ALA A 253 -19.29 -3.30 -12.74
C ALA A 253 -18.54 -2.80 -11.49
N PRO A 254 -19.11 -1.85 -10.72
CA PRO A 254 -18.42 -1.24 -9.59
C PRO A 254 -18.15 -2.28 -8.49
N ALA A 255 -17.05 -2.06 -7.77
CA ALA A 255 -16.77 -2.82 -6.55
C ALA A 255 -17.74 -2.43 -5.43
N THR A 256 -18.13 -3.41 -4.62
CA THR A 256 -19.00 -3.21 -3.46
C THR A 256 -18.19 -3.21 -2.18
N ALA A 257 -18.29 -2.13 -1.40
CA ALA A 257 -17.64 -2.00 -0.10
C ALA A 257 -18.24 -2.98 0.92
N VAL A 258 -17.38 -3.70 1.65
CA VAL A 258 -17.81 -4.56 2.75
C VAL A 258 -17.68 -3.77 4.06
N ARG A 259 -18.83 -3.31 4.57
CA ARG A 259 -18.89 -2.34 5.68
C ARG A 259 -18.97 -2.98 7.08
N SER A 260 -19.24 -4.28 7.14
CA SER A 260 -19.33 -5.04 8.40
C SER A 260 -18.21 -6.09 8.46
N PRO A 261 -17.80 -6.54 9.67
CA PRO A 261 -16.81 -7.61 9.80
C PRO A 261 -17.23 -8.86 9.00
N PHE A 262 -16.38 -9.23 8.04
CA PHE A 262 -16.60 -10.34 7.12
C PHE A 262 -15.24 -10.93 6.72
N PRO A 263 -14.67 -11.83 7.54
CA PRO A 263 -13.39 -12.48 7.25
C PRO A 263 -13.42 -13.26 5.93
N PHE A 264 -12.28 -13.34 5.24
CA PHE A 264 -12.19 -14.12 4.00
C PHE A 264 -12.55 -15.60 4.23
N ALA A 265 -12.22 -16.17 5.40
CA ALA A 265 -12.64 -17.52 5.79
C ALA A 265 -14.16 -17.70 5.73
N ARG A 266 -14.93 -16.69 6.16
CA ARG A 266 -16.39 -16.73 6.09
C ARG A 266 -16.87 -16.70 4.64
N TRP A 267 -16.27 -15.87 3.80
CA TRP A 267 -16.62 -15.80 2.38
C TRP A 267 -16.37 -17.14 1.67
N LEU A 268 -15.26 -17.79 2.02
CA LEU A 268 -14.85 -19.09 1.49
C LEU A 268 -15.80 -20.22 1.88
N GLU A 269 -16.37 -20.19 3.09
CA GLU A 269 -17.23 -21.25 3.64
C GLU A 269 -18.72 -21.05 3.33
N GLN A 270 -19.19 -19.79 3.38
CA GLN A 270 -20.61 -19.45 3.36
C GLN A 270 -21.03 -18.70 2.09
N GLY A 271 -20.08 -18.23 1.27
CA GLY A 271 -20.36 -17.34 0.16
C GLY A 271 -20.79 -15.94 0.62
N HIS A 272 -21.17 -15.10 -0.33
CA HIS A 272 -21.80 -13.80 -0.13
C HIS A 272 -22.99 -13.70 -1.09
N GLU A 273 -23.95 -12.80 -0.85
CA GLU A 273 -25.05 -12.52 -1.80
C GLU A 273 -24.55 -12.08 -3.19
N LEU A 274 -23.29 -11.64 -3.28
CA LEU A 274 -22.62 -11.25 -4.52
C LEU A 274 -21.88 -12.41 -5.19
N GLY A 275 -21.87 -13.59 -4.58
CA GLY A 275 -21.20 -14.80 -5.09
C GLY A 275 -20.11 -15.34 -4.16
N TRP A 276 -19.46 -16.41 -4.62
CA TRP A 276 -18.32 -17.08 -4.00
C TRP A 276 -16.99 -16.52 -4.51
N PRO A 277 -15.94 -16.48 -3.68
CA PRO A 277 -14.64 -15.94 -4.10
C PRO A 277 -13.95 -16.87 -5.10
N THR A 278 -13.29 -16.28 -6.10
CA THR A 278 -12.39 -17.01 -7.01
C THR A 278 -10.93 -16.78 -6.65
N ALA A 279 -10.01 -17.52 -7.29
CA ALA A 279 -8.57 -17.30 -7.16
C ALA A 279 -8.16 -15.84 -7.39
N ASP A 280 -8.79 -15.15 -8.35
CA ASP A 280 -8.54 -13.73 -8.59
C ASP A 280 -9.03 -12.84 -7.43
N ASP A 281 -10.10 -13.22 -6.73
CA ASP A 281 -10.59 -12.47 -5.58
C ASP A 281 -9.70 -12.70 -4.35
N LEU A 282 -9.15 -13.91 -4.19
CA LEU A 282 -8.09 -14.17 -3.22
C LEU A 282 -6.83 -13.34 -3.53
N ALA A 283 -6.36 -13.37 -4.79
CA ALA A 283 -5.21 -12.56 -5.22
C ALA A 283 -5.45 -11.06 -4.98
N TYR A 284 -6.66 -10.58 -5.27
CA TYR A 284 -7.04 -9.19 -5.00
C TYR A 284 -7.08 -8.89 -3.50
N HIS A 285 -7.62 -9.80 -2.68
CA HIS A 285 -7.69 -9.64 -1.22
C HIS A 285 -6.30 -9.43 -0.60
N LEU A 286 -5.28 -10.17 -1.08
CA LEU A 286 -3.88 -9.99 -0.65
C LEU A 286 -3.37 -8.57 -0.87
N THR A 287 -3.76 -7.91 -1.97
CA THR A 287 -3.39 -6.52 -2.26
C THR A 287 -4.05 -5.50 -1.32
N THR A 288 -4.92 -5.95 -0.42
CA THR A 288 -5.59 -5.11 0.58
C THR A 288 -5.12 -5.40 2.02
N LEU A 289 -4.07 -6.22 2.15
CA LEU A 289 -3.42 -6.52 3.41
C LEU A 289 -2.20 -5.61 3.59
N PHE A 290 -2.09 -5.00 4.76
CA PHE A 290 -1.09 -3.98 5.08
C PHE A 290 -0.40 -4.27 6.44
N PRO A 291 0.12 -5.50 6.65
CA PRO A 291 0.69 -5.94 7.93
C PRO A 291 1.96 -5.18 8.35
#